data_AF-A0A1V4NKX3-F1
#
_entry.id   AF-A0A1V4NKX3-F1
#
_cell.length_a   1.000
_cell.length_b   1.000
_cell.length_c   1.000
_cell.angle_alpha   90.00
_cell.angle_beta   90.00
_cell.angle_gamma   90.00
#
_symmetry.space_group_name_H-M   'P 1'
#
loop_
_entity.id
_entity.type
_entity.pdbx_description
1 polymer ?
#
loop_
_entity_poly.entity_id
_entity_poly.type
_entity_poly.pdbx_seq_one_letter_code
_entity_poly.pdbx_strand_id
1 'polypeptide(L)' 'MIRNIFKRFTSQRFHCPRPGQWYSTPEGYVLRISLVDRECQKVVCEPLGRNYRVNMPLIAFRSGKNMKHLGGAA' A
#
# COMPACT_ATOMS: atom_id res chain seq x y z
N MET A 1 10.05 -25.92 11.60
CA MET A 1 10.27 -24.67 12.38
C MET A 1 10.16 -23.40 11.53
N ILE A 2 10.64 -23.40 10.27
CA ILE A 2 10.54 -22.28 9.30
C ILE A 2 9.12 -21.74 9.08
N ARG A 3 8.10 -22.62 8.99
CA ARG A 3 6.69 -22.19 8.79
C ARG A 3 6.18 -21.23 9.88
N ASN A 4 6.68 -21.35 11.11
CA ASN A 4 6.23 -20.51 12.22
C ASN A 4 6.89 -19.13 12.22
N ILE A 5 8.13 -19.01 11.71
CA ILE A 5 8.81 -17.73 11.52
C ILE A 5 8.11 -16.95 10.39
N PHE A 6 7.82 -17.60 9.27
CA PHE A 6 7.03 -16.98 8.20
C PHE A 6 5.63 -16.58 8.68
N LYS A 7 4.94 -17.42 9.46
CA LYS A 7 3.69 -17.04 10.11
C LYS A 7 3.85 -15.86 11.07
N ARG A 8 4.96 -15.77 11.81
CA ARG A 8 5.22 -14.64 12.72
C ARG A 8 5.48 -13.33 11.97
N PHE A 9 6.22 -13.40 10.86
CA PHE A 9 6.46 -12.29 9.94
C PHE A 9 5.20 -11.86 9.17
N THR A 10 4.32 -12.80 8.81
CA THR A 10 3.01 -12.47 8.21
C THR A 10 1.96 -12.05 9.26
N SER A 11 2.16 -12.40 10.53
CA SER A 11 1.30 -12.00 11.66
C SER A 11 1.67 -10.65 12.29
N GLN A 12 2.87 -10.12 12.05
CA GLN A 12 3.10 -8.69 12.22
C GLN A 12 2.20 -8.01 11.20
N ARG A 13 1.09 -7.45 11.68
CA ARG A 13 -0.03 -6.83 10.95
C ARG A 13 0.43 -5.67 10.05
N PHE A 14 1.25 -5.95 9.06
CA PHE A 14 1.49 -5.07 7.94
C PHE A 14 0.27 -5.20 7.03
N HIS A 15 -0.74 -4.36 7.29
CA HIS A 15 -1.92 -4.26 6.45
C HIS A 15 -1.46 -3.99 5.02
N CYS A 16 -1.52 -5.02 4.18
CA CYS A 16 -1.18 -4.89 2.77
C CYS A 16 -2.21 -3.97 2.12
N PRO A 17 -1.79 -2.95 1.36
CA PRO A 17 -2.71 -2.11 0.62
C PRO A 17 -3.59 -2.98 -0.30
N ARG A 18 -4.80 -2.51 -0.56
CA ARG A 18 -5.78 -3.14 -1.45
C ARG A 18 -6.23 -2.14 -2.51
N PRO A 19 -6.51 -2.60 -3.73
CA PRO A 19 -7.21 -1.79 -4.72
C PRO A 19 -8.46 -1.13 -4.13
N GLY A 20 -8.73 0.11 -4.52
CA GLY A 20 -9.85 0.91 -4.01
C GLY A 20 -9.55 1.71 -2.75
N GLN A 21 -8.52 1.34 -1.97
CA GLN A 21 -8.13 2.10 -0.78
C GLN A 21 -7.47 3.43 -1.11
N TRP A 22 -7.63 4.39 -0.21
CA TRP A 22 -7.06 5.72 -0.28
C TRP A 22 -5.95 5.90 0.74
N TYR A 23 -4.88 6.59 0.32
CA TYR A 23 -3.73 6.92 1.16
C TYR A 23 -3.34 8.38 0.94
N SER A 24 -2.80 9.02 1.99
CA SER A 24 -2.10 10.31 1.85
C SER A 24 -0.59 10.13 2.01
N THR A 25 0.18 10.80 1.16
CA THR A 25 1.63 10.93 1.30
C THR A 25 1.97 12.00 2.35
N PRO A 26 3.22 12.06 2.87
CA PRO A 26 3.64 13.05 3.85
C PRO A 26 3.57 14.49 3.31
N GLU A 27 3.69 14.65 1.99
CA GLU A 27 3.61 15.93 1.28
C GLU A 27 2.15 16.39 1.05
N GLY A 28 1.16 15.60 1.49
CA GLY A 28 -0.26 15.94 1.40
C GLY A 28 -0.96 15.49 0.13
N TYR A 29 -0.30 14.71 -0.74
CA TYR A 29 -0.96 14.13 -1.91
C TYR A 29 -1.88 12.98 -1.52
N VAL A 30 -3.07 12.92 -2.11
CA VAL A 30 -4.03 11.82 -1.92
C VAL A 30 -3.97 10.88 -3.11
N LEU A 31 -3.88 9.59 -2.83
CA LEU A 31 -3.66 8.53 -3.80
C LEU A 31 -4.69 7.43 -3.61
N ARG A 32 -5.34 7.01 -4.69
CA ARG A 32 -6.12 5.76 -4.74
C ARG A 32 -5.24 4.63 -5.20
N ILE A 33 -5.33 3.47 -4.57
CA ILE A 33 -4.65 2.27 -5.06
C ILE A 33 -5.48 1.65 -6.17
N SER A 34 -4.87 1.43 -7.33
CA SER A 34 -5.50 0.81 -8.49
C SER A 34 -5.10 -0.66 -8.62
N LEU A 35 -3.84 -0.98 -8.33
CA LEU A 35 -3.30 -2.34 -8.42
C LEU A 35 -2.25 -2.57 -7.33
N VAL A 36 -2.20 -3.78 -6.79
CA VAL A 36 -1.14 -4.24 -5.89
C VAL A 36 -0.53 -5.51 -6.44
N ASP A 37 0.71 -5.41 -6.91
CA ASP A 37 1.52 -6.54 -7.33
C ASP A 37 2.45 -6.95 -6.20
N ARG A 38 2.17 -8.11 -5.60
CA ARG A 38 2.95 -8.63 -4.49
C ARG A 38 4.18 -9.41 -4.95
N GLU A 39 4.20 -9.91 -6.18
CA GLU A 39 5.36 -10.63 -6.72
C GLU A 39 6.46 -9.63 -7.05
N CYS A 40 6.10 -8.53 -7.71
CA CYS A 40 7.03 -7.45 -8.04
C CYS A 40 7.20 -6.40 -6.94
N GLN A 41 6.57 -6.57 -5.77
CA GLN A 41 6.57 -5.60 -4.66
C GLN A 41 6.20 -4.17 -5.09
N LYS A 42 5.18 -4.03 -5.94
CA LYS A 42 4.79 -2.78 -6.60
C LYS A 42 3.32 -2.44 -6.37
N VAL A 43 3.02 -1.17 -6.24
CA VAL A 43 1.67 -0.62 -6.09
C VAL A 43 1.46 0.46 -7.15
N VAL A 44 0.39 0.33 -7.91
CA VAL A 44 -0.02 1.35 -8.89
C VAL A 44 -1.06 2.23 -8.22
N CYS A 45 -0.83 3.54 -8.22
CA CYS A 45 -1.71 4.52 -7.61
C CYS A 45 -2.19 5.56 -8.62
N GLU A 46 -3.40 6.04 -8.41
CA GLU A 46 -4.03 7.14 -9.13
C GLU A 46 -4.11 8.35 -8.19
N PRO A 47 -3.31 9.41 -8.41
CA PRO A 47 -3.39 10.62 -7.61
C PRO A 47 -4.73 11.35 -7.83
N LEU A 48 -5.32 11.84 -6.74
CA LEU A 48 -6.58 12.56 -6.79
C LEU A 48 -6.44 13.84 -7.64
N GLY A 49 -7.37 14.03 -8.58
CA GLY A 49 -7.38 15.18 -9.48
C GLY A 49 -6.33 15.12 -10.60
N ARG A 50 -5.70 13.95 -10.83
CA ARG A 50 -4.70 13.76 -11.89
C ARG A 50 -5.08 12.60 -12.81
N ASN A 51 -4.76 12.75 -14.10
CA ASN A 51 -5.00 11.73 -15.14
C ASN A 51 -3.73 10.93 -15.47
N TYR A 52 -2.95 10.57 -14.45
CA TYR A 52 -1.79 9.68 -14.61
C TYR A 52 -1.71 8.69 -13.46
N ARG A 53 -0.91 7.65 -13.66
CA ARG A 53 -0.64 6.63 -12.64
C ARG A 53 0.79 6.74 -12.15
N VAL A 54 0.99 6.47 -10.87
CA VAL A 54 2.31 6.40 -10.24
C VAL A 54 2.58 5.00 -9.73
N ASN A 55 3.82 4.58 -9.88
CA ASN A 55 4.30 3.30 -9.38
C ASN A 55 5.05 3.55 -8.08
N MET A 56 4.67 2.85 -7.02
CA MET A 56 5.33 2.95 -5.73
C MET A 56 5.69 1.58 -5.18
N PRO A 57 6.77 1.48 -4.39
CA PRO A 57 7.14 0.21 -3.79
C PRO A 57 6.15 -0.17 -2.68
N LEU A 58 5.80 -1.46 -2.61
CA LEU A 58 4.83 -1.98 -1.64
C LEU A 58 5.22 -1.70 -0.19
N ILE A 59 6.52 -1.59 0.09
CA ILE A 59 7.04 -1.26 1.42
C ILE A 59 6.62 0.13 1.92
N ALA A 60 6.37 1.09 1.01
CA ALA A 60 5.93 2.44 1.37
C ALA A 60 4.59 2.43 2.12
N PHE A 61 3.72 1.47 1.80
CA PHE A 61 2.39 1.34 2.40
C PHE A 61 2.39 0.53 3.69
N ARG A 62 3.38 -0.34 3.88
CA ARG A 62 3.47 -1.23 5.05
C ARG A 62 3.99 -0.50 6.28
N SER A 63 4.89 0.46 6.13
CA SER A 63 5.55 1.14 7.27
C SER A 63 4.60 2.01 8.11
N GLY A 64 3.48 2.49 7.55
CA GLY A 64 2.56 3.44 8.20
C GLY A 64 3.13 4.85 8.44
N LYS A 65 4.46 5.00 8.40
CA LYS A 65 5.18 6.29 8.47
C LYS A 65 5.13 7.08 7.17
N ASN A 66 5.20 6.38 6.03
CA ASN A 66 5.33 7.01 4.72
C ASN A 66 3.98 7.21 4.01
N MET A 67 2.96 6.43 4.37
CA MET A 67 1.66 6.49 3.72
C MET A 67 0.60 6.30 4.80
N LYS A 68 -0.26 7.30 4.97
CA LYS A 68 -1.36 7.24 5.94
C LYS A 68 -2.60 6.72 5.23
N HIS A 69 -3.14 5.61 5.71
CA HIS A 69 -4.39 5.04 5.18
C HIS A 69 -5.57 5.96 5.55
N LEU A 70 -6.35 6.36 4.53
CA LEU A 70 -7.52 7.23 4.67
C LEU A 70 -8.84 6.45 4.69
N GLY A 71 -8.81 5.15 4.37
CA GLY A 71 -10.00 4.31 4.23
C GLY A 71 -10.31 4.00 2.76
N GLY A 72 -11.47 3.39 2.52
CA GLY A 72 -11.92 2.95 1.20
C GLY A 72 -12.40 1.51 1.22
N ALA A 73 -13.46 1.23 0.47
CA ALA A 73 -13.96 -0.11 0.27
C ALA A 73 -12.97 -0.88 -0.63
N ALA A 74 -12.62 -2.08 -0.19
CA ALA A 74 -11.89 -3.07 -0.99
C ALA A 74 -12.90 -3.96 -1.71
#